data_AF-A0A2N1F797-F1
#
_entry.id   AF-A0A2N1F797-F1
#
_cell.length_a   1.000
_cell.length_b   1.000
_cell.length_c   1.000
_cell.angle_alpha   90.00
_cell.angle_beta   90.00
_cell.angle_gamma   90.00
#
_symmetry.space_group_name_H-M   'P 1'
#
loop_
_entity.id
_entity.type
_entity.pdbx_description
1 polymer ?
#
loop_
_entity_poly.entity_id
_entity_poly.type
_entity_poly.pdbx_seq_one_letter_code
_entity_poly.pdbx_strand_id
1 'polypeptide(L)'
;MFYLFVDLFIDIFVPYSGTKDKQLIVKRMKLNFVNIADRVQYIINTRFNGNKRKFANSIGFVPQVISNIVAGRKSKPSFDVLKAIIETNSDISTHWFLTGKGEILNSNVSSDANVKKITDYKEKYIELLEENRKLSTDNIELQKKVFYLQGDNLNSDQPIAAEPNEFDSYPKK
;
A
#
# COMPACT_ATOMS: atom_id res chain seq x y z
N MET A 1 -21.69 1.20 -23.31
CA MET A 1 -21.42 -0.25 -23.32
C MET A 1 -20.16 -0.48 -22.48
N PHE A 2 -20.32 -0.31 -21.16
CA PHE A 2 -19.39 -0.78 -20.14
C PHE A 2 -19.59 -2.28 -20.02
N TYR A 3 -18.52 -3.06 -20.07
CA TYR A 3 -18.34 -4.41 -19.51
C TYR A 3 -17.22 -5.06 -20.34
N LEU A 4 -16.03 -5.09 -19.73
CA LEU A 4 -14.91 -6.03 -19.88
C LEU A 4 -13.64 -5.30 -19.39
N PHE A 5 -13.75 -4.79 -18.16
CA PHE A 5 -12.64 -4.51 -17.28
C PHE A 5 -12.59 -5.72 -16.33
N VAL A 6 -11.38 -6.11 -15.92
CA VAL A 6 -11.02 -7.35 -15.19
C VAL A 6 -10.69 -8.51 -16.12
N ASP A 7 -9.40 -8.66 -16.42
CA ASP A 7 -8.68 -9.93 -16.64
C ASP A 7 -7.26 -9.73 -17.20
N LEU A 8 -6.78 -8.48 -17.29
CA LEU A 8 -5.44 -8.16 -17.81
C LEU A 8 -4.58 -7.36 -16.82
N PHE A 9 -4.39 -7.87 -15.59
CA PHE A 9 -3.44 -7.23 -14.65
C PHE A 9 -2.80 -8.22 -13.66
N ILE A 10 -2.34 -9.38 -14.14
CA ILE A 10 -1.47 -10.27 -13.33
C ILE A 10 -0.03 -10.35 -13.85
N ASP A 11 0.25 -10.00 -15.10
CA ASP A 11 1.62 -10.06 -15.61
C ASP A 11 2.08 -8.69 -16.09
N ILE A 12 2.84 -7.96 -15.26
CA ILE A 12 4.02 -7.19 -15.68
C ILE A 12 4.88 -6.89 -14.44
N PHE A 13 6.12 -7.39 -14.51
CA PHE A 13 7.32 -6.95 -13.78
C PHE A 13 7.67 -7.57 -12.43
N VAL A 14 7.99 -8.87 -12.42
CA VAL A 14 9.15 -9.40 -11.66
C VAL A 14 9.90 -10.42 -12.55
N PRO A 15 11.19 -10.24 -12.88
CA PRO A 15 11.91 -11.19 -13.72
C PRO A 15 12.19 -12.47 -12.93
N TYR A 16 11.58 -13.57 -13.38
CA TYR A 16 11.69 -14.91 -12.81
C TYR A 16 13.00 -15.57 -13.24
N SER A 17 13.88 -15.88 -12.28
CA SER A 17 15.05 -16.73 -12.50
C SER A 17 15.07 -17.83 -11.44
N GLY A 18 14.97 -19.10 -11.88
CA GLY A 18 15.30 -20.25 -11.04
C GLY A 18 14.20 -21.32 -10.91
N THR A 19 14.52 -22.55 -11.29
CA THR A 19 13.70 -23.77 -11.09
C THR A 19 13.42 -24.08 -9.62
N LYS A 20 14.20 -23.53 -8.68
CA LYS A 20 13.97 -23.59 -7.24
C LYS A 20 12.78 -22.71 -6.81
N ASP A 21 12.55 -21.60 -7.51
CA ASP A 21 11.49 -20.63 -7.16
C ASP A 21 10.11 -21.07 -7.65
N LYS A 22 10.03 -21.82 -8.75
CA LYS A 22 8.79 -22.52 -9.13
C LYS A 22 8.34 -23.51 -8.04
N GLN A 23 9.27 -24.26 -7.46
CA GLN A 23 8.97 -25.14 -6.32
C GLN A 23 8.63 -24.35 -5.06
N LEU A 24 9.29 -23.22 -4.82
CA LEU A 24 9.01 -22.34 -3.69
C LEU A 24 7.61 -21.72 -3.78
N ILE A 25 7.15 -21.37 -4.98
CA ILE A 25 5.86 -20.74 -5.24
C ILE A 25 4.73 -21.77 -5.20
N VAL A 26 4.93 -22.96 -5.77
CA VAL A 26 4.00 -24.10 -5.59
C VAL A 26 3.92 -24.53 -4.11
N LYS A 27 5.04 -24.46 -3.36
CA LYS A 27 5.09 -24.71 -1.91
C LYS A 27 4.38 -23.61 -1.11
N ARG A 28 4.47 -22.34 -1.52
CA ARG A 28 3.72 -21.22 -0.93
C ARG A 28 2.21 -21.33 -1.16
N MET A 29 1.80 -21.92 -2.29
CA MET A 29 0.39 -22.06 -2.67
C MET A 29 -0.33 -23.26 -2.00
N LYS A 30 0.40 -24.15 -1.30
CA LYS A 30 -0.15 -25.26 -0.50
C LYS A 30 0.26 -25.18 0.97
N LEU A 31 0.15 -24.01 1.61
CA LEU A 31 0.25 -23.92 3.07
C LEU A 31 -1.05 -24.41 3.72
N ASN A 32 -1.30 -25.72 3.60
CA ASN A 32 -2.27 -26.39 4.46
C ASN A 32 -1.60 -26.56 5.83
N PHE A 33 -1.83 -25.60 6.72
CA PHE A 33 -1.41 -25.66 8.12
C PHE A 33 -2.25 -26.67 8.92
N VAL A 34 -2.32 -27.90 8.45
CA VAL A 34 -3.14 -28.94 9.09
C VAL A 34 -2.59 -29.28 10.47
N ASN A 35 -1.26 -29.36 10.59
CA ASN A 35 -0.60 -29.75 11.83
C ASN A 35 0.08 -28.55 12.52
N ILE A 36 0.08 -28.58 13.85
CA ILE A 36 0.83 -27.66 14.70
C ILE A 36 2.32 -27.64 14.35
N ALA A 37 2.90 -28.79 13.98
CA ALA A 37 4.30 -28.89 13.56
C ALA A 37 4.60 -28.00 12.34
N ASP A 38 3.69 -27.94 11.37
CA ASP A 38 3.87 -27.13 10.16
C ASP A 38 3.72 -25.64 10.48
N ARG A 39 2.86 -25.28 11.44
CA ARG A 39 2.74 -23.90 11.95
C ARG A 39 3.96 -23.45 12.73
N VAL A 40 4.52 -24.31 13.58
CA VAL A 40 5.80 -24.05 14.26
C VAL A 40 6.92 -23.87 13.23
N GLN A 41 6.99 -24.74 12.22
CA GLN A 41 7.99 -24.64 11.16
C GLN A 41 7.83 -23.34 10.34
N TYR A 42 6.60 -22.87 10.14
CA TYR A 42 6.34 -21.58 9.52
C TYR A 42 6.89 -20.41 10.33
N ILE A 43 6.64 -20.38 11.64
CA ILE A 43 7.17 -19.34 12.54
C ILE A 43 8.70 -19.33 12.50
N ILE A 44 9.33 -20.51 12.54
CA ILE A 44 10.79 -20.63 12.42
C ILE A 44 11.29 -20.05 11.08
N ASN A 45 10.60 -20.33 9.99
CA ASN A 45 11.00 -19.86 8.66
C ASN A 45 10.84 -18.34 8.52
N THR A 46 9.74 -17.77 9.02
CA THR A 46 9.41 -16.36 8.83
C THR A 46 10.12 -15.44 9.82
N ARG A 47 10.31 -15.86 11.08
CA ARG A 47 10.89 -15.02 12.14
C ARG A 47 12.35 -15.30 12.44
N PHE A 48 12.81 -16.51 12.11
CA PHE A 48 14.17 -16.96 12.45
C PHE A 48 14.96 -17.39 11.20
N ASN A 49 14.49 -17.07 10.00
CA ASN A 49 15.11 -17.42 8.73
C ASN A 49 15.40 -18.93 8.60
N GLY A 50 14.55 -19.78 9.18
CA GLY A 50 14.74 -21.22 9.18
C GLY A 50 15.69 -21.74 10.27
N ASN A 51 16.29 -20.86 11.08
CA ASN A 51 17.26 -21.23 12.10
C ASN A 51 16.59 -21.79 13.36
N LYS A 52 16.48 -23.13 13.39
CA LYS A 52 15.86 -23.88 14.50
C LYS A 52 16.57 -23.70 15.84
N ARG A 53 17.91 -23.56 15.84
CA ARG A 53 18.69 -23.35 17.07
C ARG A 53 18.39 -21.98 17.68
N LYS A 54 18.37 -20.93 16.85
CA LYS A 54 18.04 -19.57 17.28
C LYS A 54 16.62 -19.51 17.85
N PHE A 55 15.65 -20.15 17.19
CA PHE A 55 14.28 -20.26 17.67
C PHE A 55 14.18 -21.00 19.01
N ALA A 56 14.85 -22.16 19.14
CA ALA A 56 14.83 -22.94 20.38
C ALA A 56 15.34 -22.09 21.56
N ASN A 57 16.48 -21.42 21.36
CA ASN A 57 17.07 -20.54 22.36
C ASN A 57 16.14 -19.37 22.72
N SER A 58 15.44 -18.76 21.77
CA SER A 58 14.55 -17.63 22.05
C SER A 58 13.34 -18.02 22.89
N ILE A 59 12.84 -19.26 22.74
CA ILE A 59 11.72 -19.76 23.53
C ILE A 59 12.15 -20.52 24.81
N GLY A 60 13.46 -20.57 25.12
CA GLY A 60 13.99 -21.20 26.32
C GLY A 60 14.11 -22.73 26.29
N PHE A 61 14.13 -23.35 25.11
CA PHE A 61 14.24 -24.81 24.94
C PHE A 61 15.52 -25.22 24.20
N VAL A 62 15.97 -26.45 24.42
CA VAL A 62 17.12 -27.00 23.68
C VAL A 62 16.75 -27.33 22.23
N PRO A 63 17.67 -27.15 21.25
CA PRO A 63 17.39 -27.39 19.83
C PRO A 63 16.81 -28.77 19.48
N GLN A 64 17.16 -29.80 20.25
CA GLN A 64 16.64 -31.16 20.08
C GLN A 64 15.11 -31.22 20.21
N VAL A 65 14.53 -30.50 21.17
CA VAL A 65 13.07 -30.48 21.39
C VAL A 65 12.37 -29.94 20.15
N ILE A 66 12.87 -28.84 19.59
CA ILE A 66 12.30 -28.24 18.37
C ILE A 66 12.50 -29.16 17.17
N SER A 67 13.68 -29.78 17.04
CA SER A 67 13.96 -30.73 15.96
C SER A 67 12.97 -31.91 15.96
N ASN A 68 12.66 -32.45 17.14
CA ASN A 68 11.69 -33.54 17.31
C ASN A 68 10.27 -33.12 16.86
N ILE A 69 9.90 -31.86 17.07
CA ILE A 69 8.60 -31.31 16.70
C ILE A 69 8.48 -31.06 15.19
N VAL A 70 9.48 -30.45 14.54
CA VAL A 70 9.33 -29.95 13.15
C VAL A 70 10.03 -30.79 12.08
N ALA A 71 11.05 -31.58 12.43
CA ALA A 71 11.81 -32.40 11.45
C ALA A 71 11.66 -33.89 11.68
N GLY A 72 11.74 -34.33 12.94
CA GLY A 72 11.75 -35.74 13.31
C GLY A 72 10.36 -36.40 13.27
N ARG A 73 9.97 -37.03 14.37
CA ARG A 73 8.70 -37.78 14.49
C ARG A 73 7.42 -36.92 14.37
N LYS A 74 7.56 -35.61 14.16
CA LYS A 74 6.49 -34.61 14.27
C LYS A 74 5.70 -34.77 15.57
N SER A 75 6.43 -34.90 16.68
CA SER A 75 5.83 -35.12 18.00
C SER A 75 4.91 -33.96 18.38
N LYS A 76 3.79 -34.28 19.05
CA LYS A 76 2.90 -33.26 19.62
C LYS A 76 3.70 -32.42 20.64
N PRO A 77 3.78 -31.09 20.47
CA PRO A 77 4.43 -30.23 21.45
C PRO A 77 3.73 -30.33 22.82
N SER A 78 4.48 -30.23 23.91
CA SER A 78 3.89 -30.09 25.24
C SER A 78 3.22 -28.72 25.39
N PHE A 79 2.33 -28.60 26.38
CA PHE A 79 1.72 -27.31 26.71
C PHE A 79 2.77 -26.23 26.98
N ASP A 80 3.84 -26.55 27.71
CA ASP A 80 4.92 -25.60 28.03
C ASP A 80 5.60 -25.05 26.79
N VAL A 81 5.83 -25.91 25.78
CA VAL A 81 6.40 -25.48 24.50
C VAL A 81 5.42 -24.57 23.76
N LEU A 82 4.13 -24.91 23.71
CA LEU A 82 3.13 -24.07 23.06
C LEU A 82 3.02 -22.70 23.72
N LYS A 83 2.98 -22.67 25.06
CA LYS A 83 2.94 -21.45 25.87
C LYS A 83 4.15 -20.56 25.59
N ALA A 84 5.36 -21.12 25.65
CA ALA A 84 6.58 -20.36 25.39
C ALA A 84 6.63 -19.79 23.97
N ILE A 85 6.13 -20.52 22.97
CA ILE A 85 6.06 -20.03 21.58
C ILE A 85 5.12 -18.82 21.49
N ILE A 86 3.94 -18.89 22.07
CA ILE A 86 2.96 -17.80 22.03
C ILE A 86 3.50 -16.58 22.81
N GLU A 87 4.09 -16.79 23.99
CA GLU A 87 4.64 -15.71 24.81
C GLU A 87 5.81 -14.99 24.11
N THR A 88 6.66 -15.73 23.39
CA THR A 88 7.79 -15.15 22.63
C THR A 88 7.34 -14.48 21.33
N ASN A 89 6.17 -14.86 20.80
CA ASN A 89 5.63 -14.35 19.53
C ASN A 89 4.24 -13.73 19.77
N SER A 90 4.19 -12.70 20.62
CA SER A 90 2.94 -12.06 21.07
C SER A 90 2.11 -11.43 19.94
N ASP A 91 2.72 -11.18 18.79
CA ASP A 91 2.05 -10.67 17.61
C ASP A 91 1.34 -11.77 16.79
N ILE A 92 1.53 -13.05 17.13
CA ILE A 92 0.87 -14.18 16.47
C ILE A 92 -0.46 -14.50 17.17
N SER A 93 -1.50 -14.74 16.35
CA SER A 93 -2.80 -15.17 16.82
C SER A 93 -2.72 -16.56 17.45
N THR A 94 -3.10 -16.62 18.73
CA THR A 94 -3.21 -17.89 19.47
C THR A 94 -4.27 -18.79 18.83
N HIS A 95 -5.37 -18.22 18.35
CA HIS A 95 -6.42 -18.98 17.67
C HIS A 95 -5.89 -19.65 16.40
N TRP A 96 -5.20 -18.91 15.54
CA TRP A 96 -4.58 -19.47 14.34
C TRP A 96 -3.50 -20.47 14.68
N PHE A 97 -2.65 -20.18 15.67
CA PHE A 97 -1.57 -21.08 16.04
C PHE A 97 -2.10 -22.45 16.52
N LEU A 98 -3.18 -22.47 17.30
CA LEU A 98 -3.74 -23.73 17.81
C LEU A 98 -4.63 -24.45 16.79
N THR A 99 -5.43 -23.73 16.02
CA THR A 99 -6.45 -24.33 15.14
C THR A 99 -6.04 -24.41 13.67
N GLY A 100 -5.06 -23.61 13.24
CA GLY A 100 -4.72 -23.39 11.84
C GLY A 100 -5.73 -22.56 11.06
N LYS A 101 -6.73 -21.96 11.73
CA LYS A 101 -7.80 -21.18 11.13
C LYS A 101 -7.70 -19.71 11.52
N GLY A 102 -8.18 -18.82 10.65
CA GLY A 102 -8.17 -17.38 10.88
C GLY A 102 -6.84 -16.71 10.52
N GLU A 103 -6.68 -15.47 10.96
CA GLU A 103 -5.52 -14.64 10.65
C GLU A 103 -4.29 -15.01 11.48
N ILE A 104 -3.11 -14.95 10.86
CA ILE A 104 -1.84 -15.30 11.49
C ILE A 104 -1.44 -14.31 12.56
N LEU A 105 -1.69 -13.01 12.35
CA LEU A 105 -1.23 -11.93 13.22
C LEU A 105 -2.39 -11.36 14.05
N ASN A 106 -2.07 -10.92 15.25
CA ASN A 106 -2.98 -10.14 16.08
C ASN A 106 -3.05 -8.72 15.52
N SER A 107 -4.22 -8.31 15.05
CA SER A 107 -4.50 -6.95 14.57
C SER A 107 -4.35 -5.85 15.64
N ASN A 108 -4.11 -6.22 16.89
CA ASN A 108 -4.20 -5.33 18.05
C ASN A 108 -2.86 -4.76 18.57
N VAL A 109 -1.70 -5.05 17.97
CA VAL A 109 -0.41 -4.65 18.57
C VAL A 109 -0.03 -3.18 18.29
N SER A 110 -0.80 -2.41 17.51
CA SER A 110 -0.48 -0.99 17.27
C SER A 110 -1.65 -0.15 16.78
N SER A 111 -2.89 -0.53 17.10
CA SER A 111 -4.08 0.12 16.56
C SER A 111 -4.25 1.56 17.04
N ASP A 112 -4.06 1.89 18.32
CA ASP A 112 -4.50 3.21 18.81
C ASP A 112 -3.62 4.39 18.31
N ALA A 113 -2.29 4.27 18.44
CA ALA A 113 -1.36 5.32 18.01
C ALA A 113 -1.25 5.45 16.49
N ASN A 114 -1.30 4.34 15.74
CA ASN A 114 -1.31 4.41 14.27
C ASN A 114 -2.66 4.89 13.74
N VAL A 115 -3.78 4.48 14.33
CA VAL A 115 -5.11 4.97 13.90
C VAL A 115 -5.20 6.47 14.12
N LYS A 116 -4.77 6.98 15.28
CA LYS A 116 -4.72 8.43 15.52
C LYS A 116 -3.88 9.16 14.48
N LYS A 117 -2.66 8.67 14.22
CA LYS A 117 -1.76 9.25 13.22
C LYS A 117 -2.34 9.20 11.80
N ILE A 118 -3.03 8.11 11.43
CA ILE A 118 -3.72 7.97 10.14
C ILE A 118 -4.87 8.97 10.03
N THR A 119 -5.64 9.15 11.10
CA THR A 119 -6.74 10.12 11.16
C THR A 119 -6.21 11.55 11.01
N ASP A 120 -5.15 11.92 11.74
CA ASP A 120 -4.52 13.24 11.67
C ASP A 120 -4.03 13.56 10.24
N TYR A 121 -3.42 12.59 9.54
CA TYR A 121 -2.98 12.79 8.15
C TYR A 121 -4.14 12.92 7.16
N LYS A 122 -5.24 12.19 7.38
CA LYS A 122 -6.43 12.29 6.54
C LYS A 122 -7.10 13.64 6.68
N GLU A 123 -7.24 14.14 7.89
CA GLU A 123 -7.84 15.46 8.17
C GLU A 123 -7.02 16.58 7.51
N LYS A 124 -5.70 16.57 7.69
CA LYS A 124 -4.80 17.53 7.04
C LYS A 124 -4.87 17.50 5.51
N TYR A 125 -5.05 16.30 4.93
CA TYR A 125 -5.17 16.15 3.48
C TYR A 125 -6.51 16.70 2.96
N ILE A 126 -7.60 16.49 3.70
CA ILE A 126 -8.92 17.02 3.35
C ILE A 126 -8.90 18.56 3.38
N GLU A 127 -8.34 19.15 4.42
CA GLU A 127 -8.20 20.61 4.55
C GLU A 127 -7.44 21.22 3.35
N LEU A 128 -6.31 20.61 2.98
CA LEU A 128 -5.50 21.07 1.84
C LEU A 128 -6.25 20.98 0.50
N LEU A 129 -7.10 19.96 0.33
CA LEU A 129 -7.93 19.81 -0.87
C LEU A 129 -9.03 20.87 -0.92
N GLU A 130 -9.64 21.20 0.22
CA GLU A 130 -10.66 22.24 0.32
C GLU A 130 -10.06 23.63 0.02
N GLU A 131 -8.88 23.93 0.55
CA GLU A 131 -8.15 25.16 0.26
C GLU A 131 -7.83 25.27 -1.23
N ASN A 132 -7.30 24.21 -1.85
CA ASN A 132 -7.03 24.19 -3.29
C ASN A 132 -8.28 24.43 -4.13
N ARG A 133 -9.42 23.87 -3.71
CA ARG A 133 -10.71 24.08 -4.39
C ARG A 133 -11.16 25.55 -4.31
N LYS A 134 -10.99 26.17 -3.14
CA LYS A 134 -11.30 27.59 -2.94
C LYS A 134 -10.40 28.48 -3.79
N LEU A 135 -9.08 28.26 -3.76
CA LEU A 135 -8.12 28.99 -4.57
C LEU A 135 -8.40 28.87 -6.07
N SER A 136 -8.83 27.69 -6.53
CA SER A 136 -9.27 27.50 -7.92
C SER A 136 -10.48 28.36 -8.28
N THR A 137 -11.44 28.48 -7.35
CA THR A 137 -12.64 29.31 -7.53
C THR A 137 -12.29 30.79 -7.58
N ASP A 138 -11.46 31.26 -6.65
CA ASP A 138 -11.01 32.66 -6.58
C ASP A 138 -10.22 33.05 -7.83
N ASN A 139 -9.35 32.15 -8.33
CA ASN A 139 -8.63 32.36 -9.58
C ASN A 139 -9.57 32.52 -10.78
N ILE A 140 -10.62 31.69 -10.87
CA ILE A 140 -11.62 31.81 -11.93
C ILE A 140 -12.35 33.15 -11.86
N GLU A 141 -12.71 33.62 -10.65
CA GLU A 141 -13.39 34.90 -10.47
C GLU A 141 -12.49 36.08 -10.84
N LEU A 142 -11.22 36.04 -10.43
CA LEU A 142 -10.23 37.05 -10.81
C LEU A 142 -10.02 37.09 -12.32
N GLN A 143 -9.91 35.94 -12.98
CA GLN A 143 -9.81 35.88 -14.45
C GLN A 143 -11.03 36.52 -15.12
N LYS A 144 -12.25 36.30 -14.60
CA LYS A 144 -13.46 36.98 -15.09
C LYS A 144 -13.38 38.49 -14.92
N LYS A 145 -12.97 38.99 -13.74
CA LYS A 145 -12.83 40.44 -13.50
C LYS A 145 -11.81 41.08 -14.42
N VAL A 146 -10.65 40.44 -14.60
CA VAL A 146 -9.60 40.89 -15.53
C VAL A 146 -10.14 40.98 -16.96
N PHE A 147 -10.91 39.98 -17.40
CA PHE A 147 -11.54 39.99 -18.71
C PHE A 147 -12.46 41.20 -18.93
N TYR A 148 -13.35 41.52 -17.97
CA TYR A 148 -14.25 42.67 -18.10
C TYR A 148 -13.50 44.02 -18.10
N LEU A 149 -12.52 44.18 -17.22
CA LEU A 149 -11.73 45.42 -17.11
C LEU A 149 -10.83 45.67 -18.33
N GLN A 150 -10.42 44.62 -19.04
CA GLN A 150 -9.69 44.74 -20.31
C GLN A 150 -10.59 45.13 -21.49
N GLY A 151 -11.89 44.79 -21.44
CA GLY A 151 -12.88 45.17 -22.47
C GLY A 151 -13.26 46.66 -22.43
N ASP A 152 -13.29 47.28 -21.25
CA ASP A 152 -13.67 48.68 -21.08
C ASP A 152 -12.57 49.68 -21.49
N ASN A 153 -11.31 49.24 -21.63
CA ASN A 153 -10.18 50.06 -22.09
C ASN A 153 -10.05 50.18 -23.62
N LEU A 154 -10.95 49.55 -24.42
CA LEU A 154 -10.92 49.59 -25.89
C LEU A 154 -11.94 50.57 -26.52
N ASN A 155 -12.73 51.29 -25.71
CA ASN A 155 -13.82 52.16 -26.20
C ASN A 155 -13.68 53.66 -25.87
N SER A 156 -12.50 54.15 -25.43
CA SER A 156 -12.34 55.57 -25.08
C SER A 156 -11.73 56.47 -26.16
N ASP A 157 -11.30 55.98 -27.32
CA ASP A 157 -10.76 56.82 -28.40
C ASP A 157 -11.44 56.54 -29.73
N GLN A 158 -12.48 57.31 -30.07
CA GLN A 158 -12.76 57.91 -31.39
C GLN A 158 -13.97 58.87 -31.22
N PRO A 159 -14.10 60.03 -31.91
CA PRO A 159 -13.61 60.27 -33.27
C PRO A 159 -13.06 61.70 -33.54
N ILE A 160 -12.16 61.84 -34.53
CA ILE A 160 -12.07 63.10 -35.29
C ILE A 160 -12.21 62.76 -36.77
N ALA A 161 -13.30 63.24 -37.36
CA ALA A 161 -13.49 63.33 -38.78
C ALA A 161 -12.45 64.25 -39.41
N ALA A 162 -11.76 63.79 -40.46
CA ALA A 162 -11.24 64.64 -41.51
C ALA A 162 -11.36 63.90 -42.84
N GLU A 163 -11.98 64.61 -43.78
CA GLU A 163 -12.36 64.24 -45.15
C GLU A 163 -11.15 64.02 -46.11
N PRO A 164 -11.39 63.58 -47.38
CA PRO A 164 -10.46 62.77 -48.16
C PRO A 164 -9.50 63.58 -49.07
N ASN A 165 -8.36 62.94 -49.42
CA ASN A 165 -7.54 63.01 -50.65
C ASN A 165 -6.12 62.51 -50.28
N GLU A 166 -5.34 61.79 -51.09
CA GLU A 166 -5.09 61.92 -52.52
C GLU A 166 -4.52 60.59 -53.05
N PHE A 167 -4.79 60.31 -54.31
CA PHE A 167 -4.34 59.15 -55.08
C PHE A 167 -2.81 59.14 -55.18
N ASP A 168 -2.13 58.01 -54.90
CA ASP A 168 -0.94 57.66 -55.69
C ASP A 168 -0.49 56.19 -55.57
N SER A 169 -0.64 55.51 -56.72
CA SER A 169 0.29 54.60 -57.39
C SER A 169 0.90 53.37 -56.67
N TYR A 170 0.62 52.19 -57.26
CA TYR A 170 1.23 50.88 -57.01
C TYR A 170 2.75 50.83 -57.33
N PRO A 171 3.47 49.73 -56.99
CA PRO A 171 3.55 48.65 -57.96
C PRO A 171 3.38 47.25 -57.35
N LYS A 172 2.73 46.37 -58.12
CA LYS A 172 2.70 44.92 -57.90
C LYS A 172 4.03 44.30 -58.32
N LYS A 173 4.54 43.37 -57.52
CA LYS A 173 5.36 42.24 -57.96
C LYS A 173 4.80 40.97 -57.34
#